data_AF-A0A1M6XX78-F1
#
_entry.id   AF-A0A1M6XX78-F1
#
_cell.length_a   1.000
_cell.length_b   1.000
_cell.length_c   1.000
_cell.angle_alpha   90.00
_cell.angle_beta   90.00
_cell.angle_gamma   90.00
#
_symmetry.space_group_name_H-M   'P 1'
#
loop_
_entity.id
_entity.type
_entity.pdbx_description
1 polymer ?
#
loop_
_entity_poly.entity_id
_entity_poly.type
_entity_poly.pdbx_seq_one_letter_code
_entity_poly.pdbx_strand_id
1 'polypeptide(L)'
;MYEVYRAKMLFTVWIFSIFGFTNYRVLYTQSTQKTNNMSEKHLVCQGAVCKCNFGTTPDKLKVNTQSRRYINDKDGKQKLTATHVDIGSTFEKNTFGSCSKKNNTPCTAVVTQWSGYYDKIIIEDNGGMVLLEDSKATCPIGGTDCITIINHGQIAELGPKNMEKADQDIMKELCPILTEPEKPQHSLTFNTR
;
A
#
# COMPACT_ATOMS: atom_id res chain seq x y z
N MET A 1 -5.81 -24.90 23.27
CA MET A 1 -6.88 -24.36 24.15
C MET A 1 -7.50 -23.19 23.40
N TYR A 2 -8.74 -23.38 22.93
CA TYR A 2 -9.46 -22.42 22.09
C TYR A 2 -10.28 -21.49 22.98
N GLU A 3 -10.09 -20.17 22.86
CA GLU A 3 -10.98 -19.18 23.45
C GLU A 3 -12.19 -18.95 22.55
N VAL A 4 -13.37 -19.15 23.14
CA VAL A 4 -14.69 -19.09 22.54
C VAL A 4 -15.20 -17.65 22.63
N TYR A 5 -15.27 -16.93 21.51
CA TYR A 5 -16.01 -15.66 21.46
C TYR A 5 -17.50 -15.91 21.24
N ARG A 6 -18.26 -15.69 22.33
CA ARG A 6 -19.73 -15.69 22.41
C ARG A 6 -20.34 -14.66 21.45
N ALA A 7 -21.11 -15.11 20.46
CA ALA A 7 -22.13 -14.28 19.81
C ALA A 7 -23.41 -14.30 20.67
N LYS A 8 -23.78 -13.17 21.28
CA LYS A 8 -25.06 -12.99 21.98
C LYS A 8 -26.17 -12.87 20.94
N MET A 9 -26.88 -13.96 20.63
CA MET A 9 -28.19 -13.91 19.99
C MET A 9 -29.24 -13.50 21.04
N LEU A 10 -29.78 -12.29 20.92
CA LEU A 10 -31.01 -11.91 21.62
C LEU A 10 -32.19 -12.39 20.77
N PHE A 11 -32.75 -13.54 21.16
CA PHE A 11 -34.04 -14.02 20.68
C PHE A 11 -35.15 -13.30 21.46
N THR A 12 -35.98 -12.52 20.78
CA THR A 12 -37.32 -12.20 21.26
C THR A 12 -38.29 -12.53 20.12
N VAL A 13 -38.93 -13.69 20.23
CA VAL A 13 -40.09 -14.08 19.42
C VAL A 13 -41.29 -13.77 20.28
N TRP A 14 -42.30 -13.07 19.76
CA TRP A 14 -43.74 -13.34 19.93
C TRP A 14 -44.49 -12.34 19.02
N ILE A 15 -45.17 -12.83 17.99
CA ILE A 15 -46.59 -12.57 17.72
C ILE A 15 -47.05 -13.39 16.52
N PHE A 16 -48.23 -13.96 16.71
CA PHE A 16 -48.99 -14.90 15.90
C PHE A 16 -49.52 -14.32 14.58
N SER A 17 -49.79 -15.26 13.66
CA SER A 17 -50.97 -15.34 12.77
C SER A 17 -50.78 -15.14 11.26
N ILE A 18 -50.92 -16.28 10.58
CA ILE A 18 -51.74 -16.57 9.37
C ILE A 18 -51.48 -15.75 8.09
N PHE A 19 -51.25 -16.49 7.00
CA PHE A 19 -51.21 -16.16 5.56
C PHE A 19 -49.83 -15.97 4.91
N GLY A 20 -49.57 -16.81 3.90
CA GLY A 20 -48.68 -16.50 2.77
C GLY A 20 -47.33 -17.21 2.78
N PHE A 21 -47.25 -18.38 2.11
CA PHE A 21 -45.99 -18.95 1.63
C PHE A 21 -45.35 -17.98 0.63
N THR A 22 -44.45 -17.12 1.12
CA THR A 22 -43.61 -16.28 0.26
C THR A 22 -42.20 -16.87 0.29
N ASN A 23 -41.73 -17.33 -0.86
CA ASN A 23 -40.39 -17.87 -1.06
C ASN A 23 -39.36 -16.73 -0.84
N TYR A 24 -38.84 -16.60 0.37
CA TYR A 24 -37.66 -15.77 0.64
C TYR A 24 -36.41 -16.51 0.20
N ARG A 25 -35.97 -16.22 -1.03
CA ARG A 25 -34.68 -16.64 -1.57
C ARG A 25 -33.60 -15.84 -0.84
N VAL A 26 -32.94 -16.45 0.15
CA VAL A 26 -31.79 -15.85 0.81
C VAL A 26 -30.66 -15.73 -0.22
N LEU A 27 -30.44 -14.53 -0.73
CA LEU A 27 -29.28 -14.22 -1.55
C LEU A 27 -28.08 -14.06 -0.62
N TYR A 28 -27.39 -15.17 -0.36
CA TYR A 28 -26.05 -15.11 0.21
C TYR A 28 -25.12 -14.48 -0.82
N THR A 29 -24.78 -13.21 -0.63
CA THR A 29 -23.67 -12.57 -1.33
C THR A 29 -22.39 -13.28 -0.91
N GLN A 30 -21.85 -14.11 -1.80
CA GLN A 30 -20.54 -14.72 -1.61
C GLN A 30 -19.51 -13.58 -1.67
N SER A 31 -19.00 -13.17 -0.51
CA SER A 31 -17.80 -12.33 -0.46
C SER A 31 -16.66 -13.16 -1.03
N THR A 32 -16.22 -12.84 -2.25
CA THR A 32 -15.05 -13.44 -2.86
C THR A 32 -13.85 -13.18 -1.96
N GLN A 33 -13.39 -14.20 -1.23
CA GLN A 33 -12.10 -14.15 -0.56
C GLN A 33 -11.02 -14.24 -1.65
N LYS A 34 -10.45 -13.08 -2.00
CA LYS A 34 -9.31 -12.96 -2.92
C LYS A 34 -8.14 -13.74 -2.31
N THR A 35 -7.80 -14.88 -2.91
CA THR A 35 -6.61 -15.67 -2.57
C THR A 35 -5.38 -14.83 -2.90
N ASN A 36 -4.77 -14.21 -1.89
CA ASN A 36 -3.49 -13.54 -2.06
C ASN A 36 -2.40 -14.61 -2.07
N ASN A 37 -1.98 -15.02 -3.27
CA ASN A 37 -0.61 -15.48 -3.46
C ASN A 37 0.27 -14.28 -3.09
N MET A 38 0.82 -14.25 -1.89
CA MET A 38 1.57 -13.11 -1.37
C MET A 38 2.95 -13.08 -2.05
N SER A 39 3.00 -12.55 -3.27
CA SER A 39 4.20 -11.88 -3.74
C SER A 39 4.52 -10.74 -2.78
N GLU A 40 5.80 -10.49 -2.51
CA GLU A 40 6.23 -9.34 -1.71
C GLU A 40 5.77 -8.05 -2.42
N LYS A 41 4.73 -7.40 -1.88
CA LYS A 41 4.21 -6.15 -2.40
C LYS A 41 4.83 -4.97 -1.66
N HIS A 42 5.17 -3.93 -2.41
CA HIS A 42 5.74 -2.72 -1.83
C HIS A 42 4.66 -1.75 -1.35
N LEU A 43 4.92 -1.15 -0.18
CA LEU A 43 4.14 -0.02 0.32
C LEU A 43 4.32 1.21 -0.59
N VAL A 44 3.34 2.08 -0.63
CA VAL A 44 3.40 3.30 -1.43
C VAL A 44 3.82 4.47 -0.55
N CYS A 45 4.72 5.32 -1.05
CA CYS A 45 5.12 6.55 -0.37
C CYS A 45 4.94 7.79 -1.25
N GLN A 46 5.13 8.96 -0.65
CA GLN A 46 5.18 10.24 -1.33
C GLN A 46 6.15 10.19 -2.52
N GLY A 47 5.73 10.80 -3.63
CA GLY A 47 6.45 10.75 -4.90
C GLY A 47 6.13 9.52 -5.75
N ALA A 48 5.24 8.63 -5.29
CA ALA A 48 4.70 7.54 -6.10
C ALA A 48 4.10 8.07 -7.40
N VAL A 49 4.40 7.40 -8.51
CA VAL A 49 3.92 7.82 -9.82
C VAL A 49 2.62 7.08 -10.12
N CYS A 50 1.58 7.84 -10.39
CA CYS A 50 0.26 7.34 -10.72
C CYS A 50 -0.10 7.69 -12.16
N LYS A 51 -0.92 6.84 -12.77
CA LYS A 51 -1.44 7.02 -14.13
C LYS A 51 -2.94 6.78 -14.14
N CYS A 52 -3.70 7.67 -14.79
CA CYS A 52 -5.10 7.43 -15.12
C CYS A 52 -5.20 6.69 -16.45
N ASN A 53 -6.07 5.67 -16.53
CA ASN A 53 -6.33 4.91 -17.76
C ASN A 53 -6.86 5.80 -18.90
N PHE A 54 -7.48 6.93 -18.56
CA PHE A 54 -8.05 7.90 -19.50
C PHE A 54 -7.20 9.16 -19.65
N GLY A 55 -6.08 9.27 -18.91
CA GLY A 55 -5.15 10.39 -18.95
C GLY A 55 -4.00 10.14 -19.92
N THR A 56 -3.37 11.20 -20.40
CA THR A 56 -2.22 11.12 -21.32
C THR A 56 -0.87 11.18 -20.61
N THR A 57 -0.80 11.80 -19.43
CA THR A 57 0.46 11.94 -18.67
C THR A 57 0.31 11.41 -17.24
N PRO A 58 1.35 10.76 -16.68
CA PRO A 58 1.36 10.41 -15.26
C PRO A 58 1.62 11.64 -14.38
N ASP A 59 1.29 11.53 -13.09
CA ASP A 59 1.55 12.54 -12.07
C ASP A 59 2.02 11.86 -10.77
N LYS A 60 2.58 12.64 -9.85
CA LYS A 60 3.13 12.14 -8.58
C LYS A 60 2.19 12.38 -7.41
N LEU A 61 2.00 11.35 -6.59
CA LEU A 61 1.21 11.40 -5.37
C LEU A 61 1.95 12.17 -4.28
N LYS A 62 1.25 13.11 -3.66
CA LYS A 62 1.68 13.89 -2.51
C LYS A 62 0.84 13.50 -1.30
N VAL A 63 1.51 13.09 -0.22
CA VAL A 63 0.87 12.73 1.04
C VAL A 63 0.71 13.99 1.86
N ASN A 64 -0.53 14.39 2.15
CA ASN A 64 -0.83 15.59 2.94
C ASN A 64 -1.51 15.26 4.28
N THR A 65 -1.91 14.01 4.49
CA THR A 65 -2.74 13.60 5.64
C THR A 65 -1.93 13.29 6.91
N GLN A 66 -0.62 13.11 6.79
CA GLN A 66 0.28 12.78 7.91
C GLN A 66 1.67 13.37 7.68
N SER A 67 2.47 13.48 8.75
CA SER A 67 3.79 14.13 8.73
C SER A 67 4.90 13.37 9.46
N ARG A 68 4.68 12.10 9.84
CA ARG A 68 5.53 11.37 10.79
C ARG A 68 5.98 9.99 10.33
N ARG A 69 5.21 9.34 9.45
CA ARG A 69 5.49 7.95 9.04
C ARG A 69 6.20 7.97 7.70
N TYR A 70 7.48 7.62 7.72
CA TYR A 70 8.36 7.56 6.56
C TYR A 70 8.77 6.12 6.25
N ILE A 71 8.96 5.81 4.97
CA ILE A 71 9.41 4.49 4.50
C ILE A 71 10.75 4.62 3.79
N ASN A 72 11.72 3.80 4.18
CA ASN A 72 13.03 3.69 3.52
C ASN A 72 13.71 5.06 3.31
N ASP A 73 13.63 5.92 4.33
CA ASP A 73 14.21 7.26 4.38
C ASP A 73 14.93 7.40 5.72
N LYS A 74 16.27 7.36 5.69
CA LYS A 74 17.10 7.44 6.90
C LYS A 74 16.92 8.76 7.65
N ASP A 75 16.67 9.85 6.92
CA ASP A 75 16.50 11.18 7.50
C ASP A 75 15.05 11.45 7.90
N GLY A 76 14.09 10.65 7.40
CA GLY A 76 12.67 10.78 7.69
C GLY A 76 12.12 12.14 7.27
N LYS A 77 12.32 12.53 6.01
CA LYS A 77 11.96 13.88 5.52
C LYS A 77 11.07 13.89 4.29
N GLN A 78 11.22 12.92 3.38
CA GLN A 78 10.66 13.01 2.04
C GLN A 78 9.68 11.87 1.71
N LYS A 79 9.91 10.65 2.21
CA LYS A 79 9.14 9.45 1.80
C LYS A 79 8.00 9.11 2.76
N LEU A 80 7.06 10.04 2.94
CA LEU A 80 5.86 9.83 3.77
C LEU A 80 5.02 8.65 3.24
N THR A 81 4.58 7.74 4.11
CA THR A 81 3.68 6.63 3.71
C THR A 81 2.33 7.15 3.25
N ALA A 82 1.85 6.64 2.11
CA ALA A 82 0.54 6.96 1.57
C ALA A 82 -0.54 6.01 2.12
N THR A 83 -1.74 6.54 2.29
CA THR A 83 -2.89 5.86 2.90
C THR A 83 -4.16 6.07 2.10
N HIS A 84 -5.17 5.23 2.34
CA HIS A 84 -6.46 5.32 1.66
C HIS A 84 -7.23 6.63 1.96
N VAL A 85 -6.83 7.39 2.98
CA VAL A 85 -7.42 8.69 3.31
C VAL A 85 -6.77 9.86 2.55
N ASP A 86 -5.72 9.62 1.76
CA ASP A 86 -5.12 10.61 0.86
C ASP A 86 -6.01 10.82 -0.39
N ILE A 87 -7.16 11.47 -0.16
CA ILE A 87 -8.19 11.80 -1.16
C ILE A 87 -8.20 13.31 -1.48
N GLY A 88 -8.89 13.68 -2.55
CA GLY A 88 -8.96 15.06 -3.05
C GLY A 88 -7.87 15.38 -4.07
N SER A 89 -7.39 16.62 -4.05
CA SER A 89 -6.30 17.10 -4.91
C SER A 89 -4.94 16.83 -4.27
N THR A 90 -4.51 15.58 -4.35
CA THR A 90 -3.28 15.07 -3.71
C THR A 90 -2.13 14.86 -4.68
N PHE A 91 -2.27 15.22 -5.95
CA PHE A 91 -1.16 15.09 -6.90
C PHE A 91 -0.37 16.39 -7.03
N GLU A 92 0.91 16.31 -7.42
CA GLU A 92 1.78 17.50 -7.54
C GLU A 92 1.27 18.49 -8.58
N LYS A 93 0.90 18.01 -9.78
CA LYS A 93 0.36 18.85 -10.86
C LYS A 93 -1.16 18.88 -10.88
N ASN A 94 -1.80 18.00 -10.12
CA ASN A 94 -3.26 17.82 -10.07
C ASN A 94 -3.88 17.58 -11.46
N THR A 95 -3.13 16.96 -12.37
CA THR A 95 -3.61 16.66 -13.72
C THR A 95 -2.90 15.44 -14.31
N PHE A 96 -3.67 14.59 -14.98
CA PHE A 96 -3.13 13.50 -15.82
C PHE A 96 -3.08 13.89 -17.31
N GLY A 97 -2.89 15.18 -17.60
CA GLY A 97 -2.87 15.70 -18.97
C GLY A 97 -4.29 15.88 -19.53
N SER A 98 -4.53 15.40 -20.74
CA SER A 98 -5.87 15.38 -21.36
C SER A 98 -6.64 14.12 -20.96
N CYS A 99 -7.96 14.27 -20.73
CA CYS A 99 -8.82 13.17 -20.32
C CYS A 99 -9.76 12.75 -21.46
N SER A 100 -9.67 11.49 -21.92
CA SER A 100 -10.54 10.98 -22.99
C SER A 100 -12.02 10.93 -22.60
N LYS A 101 -12.33 10.69 -21.32
CA LYS A 101 -13.71 10.75 -20.78
C LYS A 101 -14.29 12.15 -20.70
N LYS A 102 -13.46 13.18 -20.85
CA LYS A 102 -13.85 14.59 -20.85
C LYS A 102 -13.59 15.22 -22.22
N ASN A 103 -13.84 14.48 -23.31
CA ASN A 103 -13.63 14.93 -24.69
C ASN A 103 -12.23 15.51 -24.95
N ASN A 104 -11.19 14.88 -24.40
CA ASN A 104 -9.79 15.32 -24.46
C ASN A 104 -9.49 16.70 -23.86
N THR A 105 -10.40 17.25 -23.06
CA THR A 105 -10.12 18.47 -22.29
C THR A 105 -9.17 18.17 -21.12
N PRO A 106 -8.53 19.20 -20.53
CA PRO A 106 -7.62 19.02 -19.40
C PRO A 106 -8.28 18.27 -18.23
N CYS A 107 -7.57 17.26 -17.74
CA CYS A 107 -7.93 16.43 -16.60
C CYS A 107 -7.77 17.24 -15.31
N THR A 108 -8.75 17.09 -14.41
CA THR A 108 -8.64 17.54 -13.02
C THR A 108 -8.49 16.29 -12.16
N ALA A 109 -7.28 16.03 -11.67
CA ALA A 109 -6.99 14.84 -10.91
C ALA A 109 -7.49 15.01 -9.46
N VAL A 110 -8.69 14.48 -9.20
CA VAL A 110 -9.30 14.43 -7.87
C VAL A 110 -9.57 12.97 -7.53
N VAL A 111 -8.99 12.50 -6.43
CA VAL A 111 -9.24 11.15 -5.91
C VAL A 111 -10.45 11.18 -5.00
N THR A 112 -11.44 10.31 -5.24
CA THR A 112 -12.61 10.20 -4.37
C THR A 112 -12.48 9.06 -3.36
N GLN A 113 -11.83 7.97 -3.76
CA GLN A 113 -11.60 6.79 -2.92
C GLN A 113 -10.43 5.97 -3.44
N TRP A 114 -9.81 5.23 -2.53
CA TRP A 114 -8.82 4.20 -2.83
C TRP A 114 -9.40 2.80 -2.60
N SER A 115 -8.97 1.85 -3.39
CA SER A 115 -9.29 0.42 -3.27
C SER A 115 -8.01 -0.41 -3.26
N GLY A 116 -8.07 -1.64 -2.74
CA GLY A 116 -6.91 -2.53 -2.67
C GLY A 116 -5.82 -2.08 -1.68
N TYR A 117 -6.19 -1.29 -0.66
CA TYR A 117 -5.32 -0.94 0.46
C TYR A 117 -5.15 -2.14 1.42
N TYR A 118 -4.12 -2.08 2.28
CA TYR A 118 -3.83 -3.12 3.26
C TYR A 118 -4.35 -2.73 4.64
N ASP A 119 -5.33 -3.48 5.13
CA ASP A 119 -6.08 -3.20 6.36
C ASP A 119 -5.35 -3.56 7.66
N LYS A 120 -4.28 -4.37 7.59
CA LYS A 120 -3.54 -4.79 8.79
C LYS A 120 -2.53 -3.78 9.29
N ILE A 121 -2.21 -2.74 8.52
CA ILE A 121 -1.31 -1.65 8.92
C ILE A 121 -2.10 -0.36 8.90
N ILE A 122 -2.31 0.21 10.09
CA ILE A 122 -3.04 1.47 10.30
C ILE A 122 -2.04 2.52 10.76
N ILE A 123 -2.03 3.67 10.09
CA ILE A 123 -1.29 4.85 10.52
C ILE A 123 -2.16 5.60 11.52
N GLU A 124 -1.75 5.58 12.79
CA GLU A 124 -2.49 6.23 13.89
C GLU A 124 -2.66 7.73 13.69
N ASP A 125 -1.71 8.40 13.04
CA ASP A 125 -1.71 9.85 12.85
C ASP A 125 -2.89 10.33 11.99
N ASN A 126 -3.39 9.51 11.06
CA ASN A 126 -4.51 9.84 10.18
C ASN A 126 -5.63 8.77 10.16
N GLY A 127 -5.52 7.71 10.97
CA GLY A 127 -6.44 6.57 10.97
C GLY A 127 -6.42 5.76 9.66
N GLY A 128 -5.45 6.02 8.79
CA GLY A 128 -5.39 5.52 7.42
C GLY A 128 -4.74 4.16 7.31
N MET A 129 -5.41 3.22 6.65
CA MET A 129 -4.81 1.99 6.11
C MET A 129 -3.85 2.31 4.96
N VAL A 130 -2.72 1.60 4.90
CA VAL A 130 -1.64 1.86 3.94
C VAL A 130 -1.97 1.41 2.52
N LEU A 131 -1.44 2.12 1.53
CA LEU A 131 -1.55 1.75 0.12
C LEU A 131 -0.43 0.76 -0.28
N LEU A 132 -0.78 -0.14 -1.18
CA LEU A 132 0.11 -1.09 -1.87
C LEU A 132 0.25 -0.69 -3.34
N GLU A 133 1.27 -1.22 -4.00
CA GLU A 133 1.48 -1.03 -5.44
C GLU A 133 0.28 -1.44 -6.33
N ASP A 134 -0.55 -2.39 -5.88
CA ASP A 134 -1.76 -2.82 -6.58
C ASP A 134 -3.02 -2.05 -6.16
N SER A 135 -2.89 -1.10 -5.23
CA SER A 135 -3.98 -0.20 -4.87
C SER A 135 -4.37 0.69 -6.06
N LYS A 136 -5.66 0.99 -6.16
CA LYS A 136 -6.21 1.79 -7.26
C LYS A 136 -7.03 2.95 -6.70
N ALA A 137 -7.04 4.05 -7.44
CA ALA A 137 -7.81 5.24 -7.09
C ALA A 137 -8.98 5.45 -8.05
N THR A 138 -10.07 5.98 -7.51
CA THR A 138 -11.26 6.36 -8.24
C THR A 138 -11.28 7.87 -8.47
N CYS A 139 -11.74 8.27 -9.64
CA CYS A 139 -11.92 9.65 -10.05
C CYS A 139 -13.39 9.87 -10.47
N PRO A 140 -13.98 11.05 -10.22
CA PRO A 140 -15.40 11.29 -10.51
C PRO A 140 -15.72 11.24 -12.01
N ILE A 141 -14.72 11.46 -12.87
CA ILE A 141 -14.87 11.50 -14.33
C ILE A 141 -14.59 10.14 -14.98
N GLY A 142 -13.55 9.43 -14.52
CA GLY A 142 -13.14 8.14 -15.08
C GLY A 142 -13.83 6.93 -14.45
N GLY A 143 -14.48 7.12 -13.29
CA GLY A 143 -15.16 6.06 -12.56
C GLY A 143 -14.24 5.26 -11.64
N THR A 144 -14.77 4.15 -11.14
CA THR A 144 -14.12 3.27 -10.15
C THR A 144 -12.79 2.73 -10.67
N ASP A 145 -11.76 2.82 -9.83
CA ASP A 145 -10.42 2.25 -10.08
C ASP A 145 -9.76 2.70 -11.41
N CYS A 146 -10.05 3.94 -11.84
CA CYS A 146 -9.52 4.55 -13.06
C CYS A 146 -8.01 4.86 -12.99
N ILE A 147 -7.46 5.05 -11.79
CA ILE A 147 -6.07 5.46 -11.55
C ILE A 147 -5.29 4.29 -10.95
N THR A 148 -4.14 3.98 -11.53
CA THR A 148 -3.22 2.93 -11.08
C THR A 148 -1.88 3.51 -10.66
N ILE A 149 -1.20 2.81 -9.76
CA ILE A 149 0.15 3.15 -9.31
C ILE A 149 1.12 2.39 -10.22
N ILE A 150 2.00 3.12 -10.89
CA ILE A 150 3.02 2.53 -11.78
C ILE A 150 4.41 2.49 -11.15
N ASN A 151 4.63 3.32 -10.11
CA ASN A 151 5.83 3.29 -9.30
C ASN A 151 5.44 3.64 -7.87
N HIS A 152 5.79 2.79 -6.91
CA HIS A 152 5.47 2.95 -5.48
C HIS A 152 6.21 4.10 -4.80
N GLY A 153 7.19 4.73 -5.47
CA GLY A 153 7.91 5.93 -5.01
C GLY A 153 9.07 5.66 -4.06
N GLN A 154 9.27 4.41 -3.63
CA GLN A 154 10.40 4.07 -2.77
C GLN A 154 11.68 3.94 -3.60
N ILE A 155 12.79 4.41 -3.05
CA ILE A 155 14.14 4.16 -3.57
C ILE A 155 14.85 3.32 -2.52
N ALA A 156 15.38 2.17 -2.93
CA ALA A 156 16.11 1.28 -2.04
C ALA A 156 17.40 1.98 -1.58
N GLU A 157 17.46 2.31 -0.30
CA GLU A 157 18.68 2.82 0.32
C GLU A 157 19.40 1.64 0.97
N LEU A 158 20.62 1.34 0.53
CA LEU A 158 21.44 0.32 1.18
C LEU A 158 21.84 0.81 2.58
N GLY A 159 21.48 0.02 3.57
CA GLY A 159 21.88 0.19 4.96
C GLY A 159 22.49 -1.10 5.49
N PRO A 160 23.16 -1.07 6.66
CA PRO A 160 23.81 -2.27 7.23
C PRO A 160 22.83 -3.45 7.35
N LYS A 161 21.60 -3.18 7.80
CA LYS A 161 20.52 -4.19 7.91
C LYS A 161 20.08 -4.79 6.57
N ASN A 162 20.23 -4.04 5.47
CA ASN A 162 19.90 -4.53 4.13
C ASN A 162 21.01 -5.43 3.59
N MET A 163 22.26 -5.18 3.98
CA MET A 163 23.39 -6.07 3.67
C MET A 163 23.31 -7.38 4.46
N GLU A 164 22.84 -7.36 5.71
CA GLU A 164 22.62 -8.58 6.52
C GLU A 164 21.54 -9.49 5.92
N LYS A 165 20.51 -8.92 5.28
CA LYS A 165 19.41 -9.66 4.65
C LYS A 165 19.66 -9.99 3.18
N ALA A 166 20.71 -9.44 2.58
CA ALA A 166 21.02 -9.68 1.19
C ALA A 166 21.52 -11.11 1.02
N ASP A 167 21.07 -11.78 -0.04
CA ASP A 167 21.57 -13.09 -0.42
C ASP A 167 23.06 -12.97 -0.77
N GLN A 168 23.89 -13.65 0.01
CA GLN A 168 25.34 -13.53 -0.11
C GLN A 168 25.86 -14.10 -1.44
N ASP A 169 25.18 -15.09 -2.02
CA ASP A 169 25.59 -15.70 -3.28
C ASP A 169 25.30 -14.75 -4.44
N ILE A 170 24.12 -14.14 -4.45
CA ILE A 170 23.76 -13.10 -5.44
C ILE A 170 24.68 -11.87 -5.30
N MET A 171 25.00 -11.46 -4.06
CA MET A 171 25.90 -10.34 -3.83
C MET A 171 27.34 -10.63 -4.28
N LYS A 172 27.82 -11.87 -4.13
CA LYS A 172 29.14 -12.32 -4.63
C LYS A 172 29.20 -12.32 -6.16
N GLU A 173 28.11 -12.68 -6.83
CA GLU A 173 28.02 -12.63 -8.31
C GLU A 173 27.97 -11.19 -8.84
N LEU A 174 27.14 -10.33 -8.23
CA LEU A 174 26.98 -8.93 -8.65
C LEU A 174 28.20 -8.07 -8.32
N CYS A 175 28.90 -8.37 -7.23
CA CYS A 175 30.06 -7.61 -6.79
C CYS A 175 31.21 -8.52 -6.31
N PRO A 176 32.00 -9.10 -7.24
CA PRO A 176 33.09 -10.00 -6.90
C PRO A 176 34.20 -9.40 -6.02
N ILE A 177 34.25 -8.06 -5.90
CA ILE A 177 35.25 -7.31 -5.12
C ILE A 177 34.84 -7.19 -3.63
N LEU A 178 33.56 -7.40 -3.30
CA LEU A 178 33.09 -7.46 -1.91
C LEU A 178 33.37 -8.85 -1.33
N THR A 179 34.64 -9.22 -1.22
CA THR A 179 35.05 -10.31 -0.35
C THR A 179 34.87 -9.87 1.10
N GLU A 180 34.33 -10.77 1.93
CA GLU A 180 34.07 -10.59 3.35
C GLU A 180 35.22 -9.84 4.05
N PRO A 181 34.95 -8.92 5.01
CA PRO A 181 36.03 -8.31 5.78
C PRO A 181 36.84 -9.43 6.44
N GLU A 182 38.10 -9.60 6.04
CA GLU A 182 39.01 -10.55 6.67
C GLU A 182 38.97 -10.31 8.17
N LYS A 183 38.48 -11.29 8.93
CA LYS A 183 38.72 -11.30 10.38
C LYS A 183 40.24 -11.26 10.55
N PRO A 184 40.81 -10.27 11.25
CA PRO A 184 42.25 -10.23 11.46
C PRO A 184 42.65 -11.50 12.22
N GLN A 185 43.33 -12.41 11.52
CA GLN A 185 43.63 -13.76 12.00
C GLN A 185 44.88 -13.81 12.90
N HIS A 186 45.43 -12.64 13.27
CA HIS A 186 46.60 -12.55 14.12
C HIS A 186 46.32 -11.62 15.31
N SER A 187 45.97 -12.21 16.45
CA SER A 187 46.16 -11.54 17.73
C SER A 187 47.65 -11.35 17.95
N LEU A 188 48.17 -10.13 17.75
CA LEU A 188 49.49 -9.75 18.26
C LEU A 188 49.42 -9.79 19.79
N THR A 189 49.77 -10.93 20.39
CA THR A 189 50.06 -10.97 21.81
C THR A 189 51.39 -10.25 22.02
N PHE A 190 51.32 -9.01 22.49
CA PHE A 190 52.49 -8.31 23.00
C PHE A 190 52.94 -9.03 24.26
N ASN A 191 54.05 -9.76 24.16
CA ASN A 191 54.71 -10.34 25.31
C ASN A 191 55.50 -9.21 26.00
N THR A 192 54.91 -8.57 26.99
CA THR A 192 55.62 -7.65 27.88
C THR A 192 56.56 -8.48 28.75
N ARG A 193 57.85 -8.35 28.47
CA ARG A 193 58.93 -8.84 29.34
C ARG A 193 59.41 -7.70 30.24
#